data_AF-A0A7S6S1T3-F1
#
_entry.id   AF-A0A7S6S1T3-F1
#
_cell.length_a   1.000
_cell.length_b   1.000
_cell.length_c   1.000
_cell.angle_alpha   90.00
_cell.angle_beta   90.00
_cell.angle_gamma   90.00
#
_symmetry.space_group_name_H-M   'P 1'
#
loop_
_entity.id
_entity.type
_entity.pdbx_description
1 polymer ?
#
loop_
_entity_poly.entity_id
_entity_poly.type
_entity_poly.pdbx_seq_one_letter_code
_entity_poly.pdbx_strand_id
1 'polypeptide(L)'
;MMLLAQMTEDRLRALRESFVEQSAQSDHTIAFVVLGCAAVLAAIGGVVLWRRSRRAEQVRTHTDIFSEAMQTLALTESDATLVRGIASAARLREPTAMLLSPMNFAVAVEGALSAGGDPRIRAHAESVSERLFGVPLPALSES
;
A
#
# COMPACT_ATOMS: atom_id res chain seq x y z
N MET A 1 18.71 -73.67 26.56
CA MET A 1 18.91 -72.78 25.40
C MET A 1 17.61 -72.22 24.80
N MET A 2 16.43 -72.78 25.09
CA MET A 2 15.15 -72.32 24.50
C MET A 2 14.67 -70.94 24.99
N LEU A 3 14.98 -70.56 26.24
CA LEU A 3 14.61 -69.26 26.83
C LEU A 3 15.34 -68.06 26.25
N LEU A 4 16.59 -68.23 25.80
CA LEU A 4 17.39 -67.15 25.21
C LEU A 4 16.89 -66.79 23.80
N ALA A 5 16.41 -67.77 23.04
CA ALA A 5 15.86 -67.56 21.70
C ALA A 5 14.52 -66.81 21.73
N GLN A 6 13.65 -67.10 22.70
CA GLN A 6 12.37 -66.42 22.86
C GLN A 6 12.55 -64.94 23.25
N MET A 7 13.47 -64.64 24.19
CA MET A 7 13.77 -63.25 24.56
C MET A 7 14.31 -62.43 23.39
N THR A 8 15.05 -63.04 22.46
CA THR A 8 15.54 -62.34 21.28
C THR A 8 14.44 -62.06 20.26
N GLU A 9 13.49 -62.98 20.07
CA GLU A 9 12.35 -62.77 19.17
C GLU A 9 11.40 -61.69 19.68
N ASP A 10 11.09 -61.70 20.99
CA ASP A 10 10.22 -60.70 21.60
C ASP A 10 10.82 -59.29 21.52
N ARG A 11 12.14 -59.17 21.71
CA ARG A 11 12.84 -57.88 21.57
C ARG A 11 12.86 -57.37 20.13
N LEU A 12 13.05 -58.26 19.15
CA LEU A 12 13.01 -57.87 17.74
C LEU A 12 11.60 -57.46 17.30
N ARG A 13 10.57 -58.10 17.86
CA ARG A 13 9.16 -57.77 17.59
C ARG A 13 8.77 -56.42 18.18
N ALA A 14 9.17 -56.15 19.42
CA ALA A 14 8.94 -54.86 20.08
C ALA A 14 9.67 -53.71 19.35
N LEU A 15 10.90 -53.95 18.87
CA LEU A 15 11.61 -52.97 18.04
C LEU A 15 10.87 -52.71 16.73
N ARG A 16 10.41 -53.76 16.03
CA ARG A 16 9.66 -53.62 14.78
C ARG A 16 8.35 -52.83 14.97
N GLU A 17 7.61 -53.08 16.05
CA GLU A 17 6.37 -52.35 16.36
C GLU A 17 6.66 -50.88 16.66
N SER A 18 7.72 -50.58 17.42
CA SER A 18 8.10 -49.19 17.72
C SER A 18 8.44 -48.36 16.47
N PHE A 19 9.07 -48.96 15.45
CA PHE A 19 9.35 -48.28 14.18
C PHE A 19 8.09 -48.02 13.32
N VAL A 20 7.10 -48.90 13.41
CA VAL A 20 5.83 -48.76 12.66
C VAL A 20 4.93 -47.70 13.32
N GLU A 21 4.93 -47.63 14.65
CA GLU A 21 4.10 -46.68 15.40
C GLU A 21 4.69 -45.24 15.36
N GLN A 22 6.02 -45.12 15.39
CA GLN A 22 6.71 -43.83 15.31
C GLN A 22 6.65 -43.16 13.92
N SER A 23 6.53 -43.97 12.85
CA SER A 23 6.36 -43.46 11.49
C SER A 23 4.94 -42.94 11.23
N ALA A 24 3.90 -43.61 11.75
CA ALA A 24 2.51 -43.12 11.68
C ALA A 24 2.27 -41.84 12.49
N GLN A 25 2.91 -41.69 13.66
CA GLN A 25 2.76 -40.49 14.48
C GLN A 25 3.52 -39.27 13.93
N SER A 26 4.66 -39.47 13.27
CA SER A 26 5.40 -38.39 12.60
C SER A 26 4.65 -37.81 11.40
N ASP A 27 3.99 -38.65 10.59
CA ASP A 27 3.25 -38.20 9.41
C ASP A 27 2.06 -37.29 9.76
N HIS A 28 1.33 -37.60 10.82
CA HIS A 28 0.24 -36.73 11.27
C HIS A 28 0.75 -35.39 11.81
N THR A 29 1.85 -35.40 12.54
CA THR A 29 2.43 -34.17 13.10
C THR A 29 2.93 -33.23 12.00
N ILE A 30 3.58 -33.78 10.97
CA ILE A 30 4.02 -33.03 9.79
C ILE A 30 2.81 -32.49 9.03
N ALA A 31 1.76 -33.28 8.83
CA ALA A 31 0.54 -32.83 8.16
C ALA A 31 -0.13 -31.65 8.90
N PHE A 32 -0.20 -31.70 10.24
CA PHE A 32 -0.73 -30.59 11.04
C PHE A 32 0.11 -29.32 10.92
N VAL A 33 1.44 -29.44 10.92
CA VAL A 33 2.34 -28.29 10.76
C VAL A 33 2.19 -27.67 9.37
N VAL A 34 2.12 -28.49 8.31
CA VAL A 34 1.92 -28.00 6.93
C VAL A 34 0.57 -27.31 6.79
N LEU A 35 -0.50 -27.90 7.34
CA LEU A 35 -1.84 -27.31 7.32
C LEU A 35 -1.88 -25.98 8.09
N GLY A 36 -1.23 -25.91 9.25
CA GLY A 36 -1.10 -24.69 10.04
C GLY A 36 -0.36 -23.58 9.28
N CYS A 37 0.78 -23.91 8.67
CA CYS A 37 1.54 -22.98 7.83
C CYS A 37 0.71 -22.49 6.63
N ALA A 38 -0.01 -23.37 5.95
CA ALA A 38 -0.88 -23.00 4.84
C ALA A 38 -2.01 -22.06 5.29
N ALA A 39 -2.63 -22.31 6.45
CA ALA A 39 -3.66 -21.44 7.01
C ALA A 39 -3.12 -20.04 7.36
N VAL A 40 -1.92 -19.96 7.94
CA VAL A 40 -1.26 -18.68 8.25
C VAL A 40 -0.95 -17.91 6.96
N LEU A 41 -0.41 -18.56 5.94
CA LEU A 41 -0.13 -17.93 4.64
C LEU A 41 -1.42 -17.44 3.96
N ALA A 42 -2.50 -18.23 4.02
CA ALA A 42 -3.80 -17.82 3.50
C ALA A 42 -4.36 -16.61 4.25
N ALA A 43 -4.23 -16.56 5.58
CA ALA A 43 -4.65 -15.43 6.39
C ALA A 43 -3.86 -14.15 6.05
N ILE A 44 -2.53 -14.25 5.92
CA ILE A 44 -1.67 -13.12 5.52
C ILE A 44 -2.05 -12.65 4.11
N GLY A 45 -2.21 -13.58 3.16
CA GLY A 45 -2.64 -13.27 1.80
C GLY A 45 -3.99 -12.56 1.75
N GLY A 46 -4.96 -13.04 2.54
CA GLY A 46 -6.28 -12.42 2.68
C GLY A 46 -6.21 -10.99 3.22
N VAL A 47 -5.42 -10.75 4.27
CA VAL A 47 -5.22 -9.40 4.84
C VAL A 47 -4.54 -8.46 3.84
N VAL A 48 -3.55 -8.94 3.10
CA VAL A 48 -2.85 -8.15 2.08
C VAL A 48 -3.79 -7.79 0.92
N LEU A 49 -4.56 -8.76 0.41
CA LEU A 49 -5.55 -8.52 -0.64
C LEU A 49 -6.66 -7.57 -0.18
N TRP A 50 -7.16 -7.74 1.05
CA TRP A 50 -8.15 -6.85 1.64
C TRP A 50 -7.61 -5.43 1.79
N ARG A 51 -6.39 -5.25 2.32
CA ARG A 51 -5.73 -3.94 2.38
C ARG A 51 -5.51 -3.32 1.00
N ARG A 52 -5.11 -4.13 0.02
CA ARG A 52 -4.87 -3.66 -1.35
C ARG A 52 -6.16 -3.23 -2.03
N SER A 53 -7.26 -3.95 -1.82
CA SER A 53 -8.59 -3.58 -2.32
C SER A 53 -9.07 -2.26 -1.71
N ARG A 54 -8.95 -2.08 -0.39
CA ARG A 54 -9.32 -0.82 0.27
C ARG A 54 -8.46 0.36 -0.17
N ARG A 55 -7.18 0.15 -0.44
CA ARG A 55 -6.31 1.21 -0.99
C ARG A 55 -6.74 1.61 -2.41
N ALA A 56 -7.12 0.65 -3.25
CA ALA A 56 -7.59 0.95 -4.60
C ALA A 56 -8.91 1.75 -4.59
N GLU A 57 -9.81 1.43 -3.67
CA GLU A 57 -11.09 2.12 -3.50
C GLU A 57 -10.90 3.54 -2.97
N GLN A 58 -10.03 3.74 -1.98
CA GLN A 58 -9.66 5.08 -1.47
C GLN A 58 -9.03 5.97 -2.55
N VAL A 59 -8.18 5.41 -3.42
CA VAL A 59 -7.55 6.18 -4.51
C VAL A 59 -8.59 6.64 -5.54
N ARG A 60 -9.59 5.80 -5.86
CA ARG A 60 -10.70 6.19 -6.74
C ARG A 60 -11.53 7.31 -6.12
N THR A 61 -11.96 7.17 -4.87
CA THR A 61 -12.74 8.21 -4.18
C THR A 61 -12.00 9.55 -4.10
N HIS A 62 -10.69 9.54 -3.82
CA HIS A 62 -9.91 10.78 -3.79
C HIS A 62 -9.76 11.45 -5.16
N THR A 63 -9.67 10.67 -6.24
CA THR A 63 -9.54 11.20 -7.61
C THR A 63 -10.85 11.83 -8.07
N ASP A 64 -11.98 11.24 -7.73
CA ASP A 64 -13.31 11.77 -8.08
C ASP A 64 -13.58 13.11 -7.36
N ILE A 65 -13.29 13.20 -6.05
CA ILE A 65 -13.48 14.45 -5.29
C ILE A 65 -12.57 15.56 -5.82
N PHE A 66 -11.34 15.26 -6.22
CA PHE A 66 -10.45 16.25 -6.81
C PHE A 66 -10.95 16.78 -8.15
N SER A 67 -11.48 15.89 -8.99
CA SER A 67 -12.08 16.28 -10.26
C SER A 67 -13.34 17.12 -10.07
N GLU A 68 -14.17 16.76 -9.09
CA GLU A 68 -15.40 17.48 -8.74
C GLU A 68 -15.09 18.87 -8.15
N ALA A 69 -14.06 18.98 -7.30
CA ALA A 69 -13.58 20.26 -6.78
C ALA A 69 -13.10 21.19 -7.91
N MET A 70 -12.38 20.65 -8.91
CA MET A 70 -11.93 21.46 -10.06
C MET A 70 -13.09 21.94 -10.94
N GLN A 71 -14.13 21.12 -11.12
CA GLN A 71 -15.35 21.53 -11.83
C GLN A 71 -16.11 22.60 -11.06
N THR A 72 -16.22 22.47 -9.74
CA THR A 72 -16.90 23.44 -8.87
C THR A 72 -16.17 24.78 -8.85
N LEU A 73 -14.84 24.77 -8.91
CA LEU A 73 -14.00 25.96 -8.99
C LEU A 73 -13.95 26.58 -10.41
N ALA A 74 -14.73 26.06 -11.36
CA ALA A 74 -14.82 26.52 -12.75
C ALA A 74 -13.44 26.67 -13.44
N LEU A 75 -12.51 25.77 -13.12
CA LEU A 75 -11.19 25.76 -13.75
C LEU A 75 -11.31 25.40 -15.23
N THR A 76 -10.54 26.10 -16.07
CA THR A 76 -10.40 25.72 -17.47
C THR A 76 -9.73 24.35 -17.59
N GLU A 77 -9.92 23.65 -18.70
CA GLU A 77 -9.29 22.33 -18.92
C GLU A 77 -7.76 22.41 -18.88
N SER A 78 -7.20 23.52 -19.35
CA SER A 78 -5.77 23.82 -19.26
C SER A 78 -5.30 23.93 -17.80
N ASP A 79 -6.07 24.61 -16.95
CA ASP A 79 -5.71 24.80 -15.54
C ASP A 79 -5.88 23.51 -14.73
N ALA A 80 -6.94 22.75 -15.00
CA ALA A 80 -7.13 21.44 -14.39
C ALA A 80 -5.99 20.47 -14.71
N THR A 81 -5.47 20.53 -15.94
CA THR A 81 -4.31 19.74 -16.36
C THR A 81 -3.04 20.17 -15.62
N LEU A 82 -2.81 21.48 -15.49
CA LEU A 82 -1.68 22.02 -14.71
C LEU A 82 -1.77 21.60 -13.24
N VAL A 83 -2.92 21.79 -12.61
CA VAL A 83 -3.17 21.48 -11.19
C VAL A 83 -3.01 19.98 -10.91
N ARG A 84 -3.49 19.10 -11.80
CA ARG A 84 -3.19 17.65 -11.74
C ARG A 84 -1.69 17.37 -11.89
N GLY A 85 -1.03 18.04 -12.81
CA GLY A 85 0.41 17.95 -13.03
C GLY A 85 1.19 18.28 -11.76
N ILE A 86 0.88 19.42 -11.12
CA ILE A 86 1.47 19.87 -9.86
C ILE A 86 1.24 18.83 -8.76
N ALA A 87 0.00 18.37 -8.55
CA ALA A 87 -0.31 17.38 -7.53
C ALA A 87 0.49 16.07 -7.72
N SER A 88 0.63 15.63 -8.97
CA SER A 88 1.38 14.42 -9.31
C SER A 88 2.88 14.58 -9.10
N ALA A 89 3.46 15.72 -9.52
CA ALA A 89 4.88 16.02 -9.40
C ALA A 89 5.30 16.20 -7.94
N ALA A 90 4.48 16.90 -7.15
CA ALA A 90 4.69 17.08 -5.72
C ALA A 90 4.37 15.84 -4.87
N ARG A 91 3.89 14.75 -5.50
CA ARG A 91 3.51 13.48 -4.84
C ARG A 91 2.58 13.69 -3.64
N LEU A 92 1.59 14.59 -3.79
CA LEU A 92 0.67 14.91 -2.72
C LEU A 92 -0.16 13.69 -2.35
N ARG A 93 -0.24 13.40 -1.06
CA ARG A 93 -1.10 12.34 -0.53
C ARG A 93 -2.58 12.70 -0.67
N GLU A 94 -2.90 13.99 -0.58
CA GLU A 94 -4.27 14.54 -0.71
C GLU A 94 -4.25 15.77 -1.64
N PRO A 95 -4.46 15.58 -2.96
CA PRO A 95 -4.43 16.68 -3.95
C PRO A 95 -5.47 17.77 -3.73
N THR A 96 -6.61 17.45 -3.11
CA THR A 96 -7.67 18.42 -2.78
C THR A 96 -7.25 19.43 -1.73
N ALA A 97 -6.35 19.06 -0.80
CA ALA A 97 -5.90 19.95 0.27
C ALA A 97 -5.15 21.18 -0.26
N MET A 98 -4.51 21.03 -1.43
CA MET A 98 -3.86 22.11 -2.17
C MET A 98 -4.86 23.21 -2.62
N LEU A 99 -6.13 22.86 -2.87
CA LEU A 99 -7.15 23.79 -3.35
C LEU A 99 -7.87 24.53 -2.22
N LEU A 100 -7.55 24.23 -0.95
CA LEU A 100 -8.22 24.85 0.21
C LEU A 100 -7.66 26.23 0.56
N SER A 101 -6.42 26.52 0.19
CA SER A 101 -5.80 27.81 0.48
C SER A 101 -4.68 28.13 -0.53
N PRO A 102 -4.41 29.42 -0.79
CA PRO A 102 -3.31 29.83 -1.67
C PRO A 102 -1.94 29.39 -1.13
N MET A 103 -1.78 29.29 0.19
CA MET A 103 -0.54 28.80 0.80
C MET A 103 -0.31 27.32 0.51
N ASN A 104 -1.34 26.48 0.63
CA ASN A 104 -1.22 25.06 0.30
C ASN A 104 -0.91 24.85 -1.19
N PHE A 105 -1.46 25.72 -2.05
CA PHE A 105 -1.14 25.74 -3.46
C PHE A 105 0.32 26.12 -3.73
N ALA A 106 0.84 27.16 -3.06
CA ALA A 106 2.25 27.52 -3.15
C ALA A 106 3.18 26.38 -2.72
N VAL A 107 2.87 25.71 -1.61
CA VAL A 107 3.63 24.52 -1.13
C VAL A 107 3.63 23.41 -2.18
N ALA A 108 2.49 23.15 -2.81
CA ALA A 108 2.39 22.14 -3.86
C ALA A 108 3.21 22.50 -5.11
N VAL A 109 3.18 23.77 -5.53
CA VAL A 109 3.96 24.28 -6.67
C VAL A 109 5.46 24.15 -6.40
N GLU A 110 5.92 24.56 -5.22
CA GLU A 110 7.34 24.46 -4.85
C GLU A 110 7.80 23.01 -4.72
N GLY A 111 6.94 22.12 -4.21
CA GLY A 111 7.20 20.68 -4.21
C GLY A 111 7.36 20.11 -5.62
N ALA A 112 6.52 20.56 -6.57
CA ALA A 112 6.61 20.16 -7.97
C ALA A 112 7.87 20.68 -8.66
N LEU A 113 8.28 21.93 -8.40
CA LEU A 113 9.52 22.52 -8.91
C LEU A 113 10.76 21.82 -8.34
N SER A 114 10.77 21.58 -7.03
CA SER A 114 11.86 20.88 -6.32
C SER A 114 12.07 19.44 -6.82
N ALA A 115 11.01 18.80 -7.35
CA ALA A 115 11.08 17.47 -7.95
C ALA A 115 11.63 17.46 -9.40
N GLY A 116 12.14 18.60 -9.89
CA GLY A 116 12.65 18.74 -11.27
C GLY A 116 11.60 19.22 -12.26
N GLY A 117 10.54 19.89 -11.79
CA GLY A 117 9.50 20.46 -12.63
C GLY A 117 9.97 21.67 -13.45
N ASP A 118 9.26 21.95 -14.54
CA ASP A 118 9.56 23.10 -15.41
C ASP A 118 9.35 24.44 -14.65
N PRO A 119 10.34 25.35 -14.63
CA PRO A 119 10.19 26.68 -14.02
C PRO A 119 8.98 27.49 -14.53
N ARG A 120 8.52 27.22 -15.76
CA ARG A 120 7.33 27.87 -16.35
C ARG A 120 6.04 27.53 -15.61
N ILE A 121 6.01 26.43 -14.86
CA ILE A 121 4.85 26.04 -14.05
C ILE A 121 4.54 27.12 -13.01
N ARG A 122 5.56 27.82 -12.48
CA ARG A 122 5.36 28.87 -11.48
C ARG A 122 4.53 30.03 -12.02
N ALA A 123 4.87 30.55 -13.20
CA ALA A 123 4.16 31.67 -13.81
C ALA A 123 2.70 31.34 -14.15
N HIS A 124 2.44 30.10 -14.61
CA HIS A 124 1.07 29.66 -14.85
C HIS A 124 0.31 29.44 -13.54
N ALA A 125 0.96 28.89 -12.52
CA ALA A 125 0.38 28.72 -11.18
C ALA A 125 0.04 30.07 -10.52
N GLU A 126 0.85 31.11 -10.74
CA GLU A 126 0.56 32.48 -10.31
C GLU A 126 -0.80 32.95 -10.83
N SER A 127 -1.02 32.81 -12.14
CA SER A 127 -2.27 33.18 -12.81
C SER A 127 -3.47 32.35 -12.33
N VAL A 128 -3.25 31.06 -12.02
CA VAL A 128 -4.29 30.19 -11.45
C VAL A 128 -4.61 30.58 -10.01
N SER A 129 -3.61 30.94 -9.20
CA SER A 129 -3.80 31.39 -7.82
C SER A 129 -4.64 32.67 -7.77
N GLU A 130 -4.34 33.64 -8.64
CA GLU A 130 -5.12 34.87 -8.72
C GLU A 130 -6.58 34.60 -9.11
N ARG A 131 -6.83 33.68 -10.04
CA ARG A 131 -8.20 33.31 -10.43
C ARG A 131 -8.95 32.55 -9.33
N LEU A 132 -8.29 31.61 -8.65
CA LEU A 132 -8.93 30.74 -7.66
C LEU A 132 -9.12 31.42 -6.30
N PHE A 133 -8.13 32.19 -5.87
CA PHE A 133 -8.06 32.72 -4.51
C PHE A 133 -8.11 34.25 -4.46
N GLY A 134 -8.06 34.94 -5.61
CA GLY A 134 -8.02 36.40 -5.67
C GLY A 134 -6.69 37.00 -5.21
N VAL A 135 -5.65 36.18 -5.02
CA VAL A 135 -4.35 36.60 -4.51
C VAL A 135 -3.21 35.95 -5.32
N PRO A 136 -2.08 36.67 -5.49
CA PRO A 136 -0.89 36.11 -6.12
C PRO A 136 -0.35 34.93 -5.31
N LEU A 137 0.50 34.12 -5.93
CA LEU A 137 1.01 32.91 -5.29
C LEU A 137 1.92 33.32 -4.12
N PRO A 138 1.63 32.89 -2.88
CA PRO A 138 2.44 33.27 -1.73
C PRO A 138 3.90 32.81 -1.89
N ALA A 139 4.85 33.69 -1.61
CA ALA A 139 6.25 33.29 -1.49
C ALA A 139 6.42 32.46 -0.21
N LEU A 140 6.98 31.26 -0.34
CA LEU A 140 7.42 30.49 0.81
C LEU A 140 8.73 31.11 1.30
N SER A 141 8.67 31.87 2.39
CA SER A 141 9.89 32.31 3.07
C SER A 141 10.66 31.06 3.49
N GLU A 142 11.91 30.94 3.04
CA GLU A 142 12.83 29.96 3.61
C GLU A 142 12.88 30.19 5.12
N SER A 143 12.46 29.20 5.90
CA SER A 143 12.56 29.17 7.36
C SER A 143 13.63 28.19 7.78
#